data_AF-A0A445AGJ3-F1
#
_entry.id   AF-A0A445AGJ3-F1
#
_cell.length_a   1.000
_cell.length_b   1.000
_cell.length_c   1.000
_cell.angle_alpha   90.00
_cell.angle_beta   90.00
_cell.angle_gamma   90.00
#
_symmetry.space_group_name_H-M   'P 1'
#
loop_
_entity.id
_entity.type
_entity.pdbx_description
1 polymer ?
#
loop_
_entity_poly.entity_id
_entity_poly.type
_entity_poly.pdbx_seq_one_letter_code
_entity_poly.pdbx_strand_id
1 'polypeptide(L)'
;MMIRRSFFRGTSKRFSQMMSDIRESVDTNHKWLIPAYKKETDEKWKNIRKKARENRASLLGGSIHCSSSIPLSSTIERMLGRTPTHEEVFKKTHTLKNDKSKWVDKHSQDTHVRYIYKKLAEVQA
;
A
#
# COMPACT_ATOMS: atom_id res chain seq x y z
N MET A 1 4.96 -7.07 -39.17
CA MET A 1 5.05 -6.75 -37.71
C MET A 1 4.37 -7.82 -36.83
N MET A 2 4.49 -9.12 -37.15
CA MET A 2 3.86 -10.20 -36.36
C MET A 2 4.83 -10.88 -35.40
N ILE A 3 6.06 -11.20 -35.84
CA ILE A 3 7.09 -11.91 -35.06
C ILE A 3 7.38 -11.22 -33.72
N ARG A 4 7.44 -9.88 -33.72
CA ARG A 4 7.67 -9.09 -32.50
C ARG A 4 6.53 -9.27 -31.50
N ARG A 5 5.27 -9.22 -31.94
CA ARG A 5 4.09 -9.40 -31.07
C ARG A 5 4.01 -10.81 -30.48
N SER A 6 4.31 -11.85 -31.26
CA SER A 6 4.34 -13.24 -30.77
C SER A 6 5.50 -13.48 -29.80
N PHE A 7 6.68 -12.91 -30.07
CA PHE A 7 7.82 -12.96 -29.14
C PHE A 7 7.48 -12.32 -27.79
N PHE A 8 6.95 -11.09 -27.79
CA PHE A 8 6.54 -10.40 -26.55
C PHE A 8 5.42 -11.13 -25.80
N ARG A 9 4.46 -11.73 -26.50
CA ARG A 9 3.41 -12.54 -25.85
C ARG A 9 3.98 -13.82 -25.22
N GLY A 10 4.92 -14.48 -25.89
CA GLY A 10 5.56 -15.69 -25.38
C GLY A 10 6.42 -15.42 -24.15
N THR A 11 7.23 -14.37 -24.16
CA THR A 11 8.06 -13.97 -23.02
C THR A 11 7.22 -13.43 -21.86
N SER A 12 6.18 -12.65 -22.13
CA SER A 12 5.23 -12.17 -21.11
C SER A 12 4.54 -13.32 -20.39
N LYS A 13 4.04 -14.33 -21.11
CA LYS A 13 3.43 -15.52 -20.50
C LYS A 13 4.40 -16.27 -19.59
N ARG A 14 5.65 -16.48 -20.05
CA ARG A 14 6.69 -17.14 -19.25
C ARG A 14 7.03 -16.36 -17.98
N PHE A 15 7.10 -15.04 -18.07
CA PHE A 15 7.32 -14.17 -16.92
C PHE A 15 6.14 -14.21 -15.95
N SER A 16 4.90 -14.12 -16.45
CA SER A 16 3.70 -14.26 -15.60
C SER A 16 3.66 -15.59 -14.87
N GLN A 17 3.98 -16.71 -15.54
CA GLN A 17 4.05 -18.02 -14.90
C GLN A 17 5.12 -18.04 -13.80
N MET A 18 6.33 -17.54 -14.08
CA MET A 18 7.38 -17.44 -13.06
C MET A 18 6.94 -16.62 -11.84
N MET A 19 6.27 -15.49 -12.03
CA MET A 19 5.76 -14.68 -10.92
C MET A 19 4.69 -15.42 -10.09
N SER A 20 3.88 -16.26 -10.72
CA SER A 20 2.93 -17.16 -10.03
C SER A 20 3.66 -18.26 -9.25
N ASP A 21 4.63 -18.93 -9.88
CA ASP A 21 5.43 -19.99 -9.23
C ASP A 21 6.15 -19.46 -7.98
N ILE A 22 6.77 -18.26 -8.09
CA ILE A 22 7.42 -17.56 -6.97
C ILE A 22 6.42 -17.24 -5.86
N ARG A 23 5.21 -16.79 -6.23
CA ARG A 23 4.13 -16.49 -5.27
C ARG A 23 3.65 -17.74 -4.55
N GLU A 24 3.55 -18.85 -5.25
CA GLU A 24 3.07 -20.13 -4.75
C GLU A 24 4.17 -20.97 -4.07
N SER A 25 5.43 -20.53 -4.14
CA SER A 25 6.60 -21.29 -3.68
C SER A 25 6.77 -22.63 -4.39
N VAL A 26 6.42 -22.69 -5.66
CA VAL A 26 6.66 -23.86 -6.50
C VAL A 26 8.10 -23.79 -7.00
N ASP A 27 8.92 -24.79 -6.63
CA ASP A 27 10.30 -24.87 -7.11
C ASP A 27 10.35 -25.37 -8.55
N THR A 28 10.12 -24.44 -9.48
CA THR A 28 10.17 -24.70 -10.91
C THR A 28 11.50 -24.24 -11.48
N ASN A 29 12.15 -25.08 -12.28
CA ASN A 29 13.36 -24.70 -13.00
C ASN A 29 13.00 -23.89 -14.28
N HIS A 30 13.07 -22.56 -14.20
CA HIS A 30 12.85 -21.67 -15.34
C HIS A 30 14.08 -21.61 -16.27
N LYS A 31 14.27 -22.65 -17.10
CA LYS A 31 15.42 -22.80 -18.03
C LYS A 31 15.69 -21.61 -18.97
N TRP A 32 14.70 -20.74 -19.19
CA TRP A 32 14.81 -19.56 -20.04
C TRP A 32 15.42 -18.34 -19.31
N LEU A 33 15.57 -18.41 -17.98
CA LEU A 33 16.14 -17.35 -17.16
C LEU A 33 17.52 -17.78 -16.63
N ILE A 34 18.47 -16.85 -16.63
CA ILE A 34 19.80 -17.09 -16.08
C ILE A 34 19.66 -17.32 -14.56
N PRO A 35 20.25 -18.40 -14.00
CA PRO A 35 20.07 -18.77 -12.59
C PRO A 35 20.38 -17.65 -11.58
N ALA A 36 21.39 -16.82 -11.86
CA ALA A 36 21.75 -15.69 -11.01
C ALA A 36 20.60 -14.68 -10.84
N TYR A 37 19.93 -14.30 -11.93
CA TYR A 37 18.78 -13.39 -11.89
C TYR A 37 17.55 -14.03 -11.24
N LYS A 38 17.37 -15.35 -11.39
CA LYS A 38 16.30 -16.08 -10.69
C LYS A 38 16.48 -15.95 -9.17
N LYS A 39 17.69 -16.21 -8.67
CA LYS A 39 17.99 -16.15 -7.23
C LYS A 39 17.72 -14.76 -6.64
N GLU A 40 18.19 -13.70 -7.29
CA GLU A 40 17.96 -12.32 -6.85
C GLU A 40 16.46 -11.98 -6.81
N THR A 41 15.72 -12.42 -7.82
CA THR A 41 14.27 -12.21 -7.92
C THR A 41 13.53 -12.95 -6.80
N ASP A 42 13.86 -14.21 -6.56
CA ASP A 42 13.26 -15.03 -5.50
C ASP A 42 13.47 -14.42 -4.11
N GLU A 43 14.69 -13.96 -3.79
CA GLU A 43 15.00 -13.33 -2.51
C GLU A 43 14.21 -12.03 -2.30
N LYS A 44 14.17 -11.16 -3.31
CA LYS A 44 13.40 -9.91 -3.27
C LYS A 44 11.92 -10.16 -3.04
N TRP A 45 11.34 -11.14 -3.74
CA TRP A 45 9.91 -11.45 -3.63
C TRP A 45 9.56 -12.19 -2.34
N LYS A 46 10.45 -13.01 -1.78
CA LYS A 46 10.27 -13.63 -0.46
C LYS A 46 10.07 -12.57 0.62
N ASN A 47 10.88 -11.51 0.62
CA ASN A 47 10.77 -10.41 1.58
C ASN A 47 9.47 -9.62 1.42
N ILE A 48 9.09 -9.28 0.18
CA ILE A 48 7.82 -8.60 -0.11
C ILE A 48 6.63 -9.46 0.33
N ARG A 49 6.66 -10.78 0.05
CA ARG A 49 5.60 -11.71 0.45
C ARG A 49 5.48 -11.82 1.96
N LYS A 50 6.61 -11.92 2.67
CA LYS A 50 6.64 -11.95 4.14
C LYS A 50 5.97 -10.69 4.69
N LYS A 51 6.41 -9.52 4.24
CA LYS A 51 5.81 -8.23 4.62
C LYS A 51 4.32 -8.14 4.28
N ALA A 52 3.91 -8.58 3.09
CA ALA A 52 2.49 -8.56 2.71
C ALA A 52 1.62 -9.55 3.51
N ARG A 53 2.17 -10.71 3.89
CA ARG A 53 1.48 -11.67 4.77
C ARG A 53 1.40 -11.15 6.20
N GLU A 54 2.48 -10.56 6.72
CA GLU A 54 2.50 -9.87 8.02
C GLU A 54 1.50 -8.71 8.03
N ASN A 55 1.43 -7.89 6.98
CA ASN A 55 0.44 -6.82 6.85
C ASN A 55 -1.01 -7.35 6.81
N ARG A 56 -1.25 -8.51 6.20
CA ARG A 56 -2.59 -9.16 6.19
C ARG A 56 -2.93 -9.80 7.53
N ALA A 57 -1.97 -10.43 8.19
CA ALA A 57 -2.13 -11.12 9.46
C ALA A 57 -2.12 -10.15 10.66
N SER A 58 -1.63 -8.93 10.46
CA SER A 58 -1.64 -7.88 11.46
C SER A 58 -3.07 -7.53 11.87
N LEU A 59 -3.33 -7.58 13.18
CA LEU A 59 -4.56 -7.09 13.80
C LEU A 59 -4.78 -5.58 13.59
N LEU A 60 -3.74 -4.83 13.17
CA LEU A 60 -3.81 -3.43 12.76
C LEU A 60 -4.34 -3.24 11.33
N GLY A 61 -4.67 -4.34 10.64
CA GLY A 61 -5.57 -4.35 9.49
C GLY A 61 -4.87 -4.24 8.14
N GLY A 62 -4.99 -5.28 7.32
CA GLY A 62 -4.84 -5.21 5.86
C GLY A 62 -5.93 -4.37 5.16
N SER A 63 -6.65 -3.52 5.90
CA SER A 63 -7.72 -2.64 5.45
C SER A 63 -7.65 -1.31 6.20
N ILE A 64 -6.49 -0.66 6.16
CA ILE A 64 -6.37 0.73 6.63
C ILE A 64 -7.04 1.69 5.63
N HIS A 65 -7.20 1.27 4.37
CA HIS A 65 -8.02 1.97 3.40
C HIS A 65 -9.51 1.70 3.64
N CYS A 66 -10.14 2.52 4.49
CA CYS A 66 -11.59 2.74 4.47
C CYS A 66 -11.98 3.77 3.38
N SER A 67 -11.27 3.83 2.25
CA SER A 67 -11.76 4.55 1.07
C SER A 67 -12.57 3.58 0.22
N SER A 68 -13.75 3.23 0.74
CA SER A 68 -14.84 2.76 -0.10
C SER A 68 -15.11 3.77 -1.23
N SER A 69 -15.90 3.37 -2.22
CA SER A 69 -16.38 4.15 -3.37
C SER A 69 -17.11 5.47 -3.04
N ILE A 70 -17.20 5.88 -1.78
CA ILE A 70 -17.84 7.11 -1.30
C ILE A 70 -16.72 8.10 -0.90
N PRO A 71 -16.73 9.34 -1.42
CA PRO A 71 -15.77 10.35 -1.01
C PRO A 71 -15.85 10.55 0.51
N LEU A 72 -14.74 10.32 1.21
CA LEU A 72 -14.74 10.34 2.67
C LEU A 72 -15.11 11.73 3.22
N SER A 73 -14.79 12.81 2.50
CA SER A 73 -15.21 14.17 2.82
C SER A 73 -16.73 14.27 2.95
N SER A 74 -17.50 13.77 1.99
CA SER A 74 -18.98 13.80 2.01
C SER A 74 -19.58 13.03 3.20
N THR A 75 -18.92 11.95 3.62
CA THR A 75 -19.35 11.19 4.81
C THR A 75 -19.08 11.98 6.09
N ILE A 76 -17.94 12.67 6.17
CA ILE A 76 -17.59 13.51 7.32
C ILE A 76 -18.47 14.76 7.35
N GLU A 77 -18.77 15.37 6.20
CA GLU A 77 -19.71 16.50 6.07
C GLU A 77 -21.07 16.14 6.67
N ARG A 78 -21.62 14.98 6.29
CA ARG A 78 -22.89 14.49 6.82
C ARG A 78 -22.83 14.21 8.33
N MET A 79 -21.69 13.75 8.85
CA MET A 79 -21.52 13.52 10.29
C MET A 79 -21.41 14.82 11.09
N LEU A 80 -20.75 15.85 10.54
CA LEU A 80 -20.51 17.12 11.23
C LEU A 80 -21.59 18.16 10.97
N GLY A 81 -22.43 17.98 9.94
CA GLY A 81 -23.42 18.97 9.50
C GLY A 81 -22.81 20.24 8.89
N ARG A 82 -21.51 20.19 8.55
CA ARG A 82 -20.74 21.30 7.97
C ARG A 82 -19.58 20.78 7.13
N THR A 83 -18.97 21.66 6.35
CA THR A 83 -17.72 21.35 5.64
C THR A 83 -16.60 21.03 6.63
N PRO A 84 -15.93 19.87 6.53
CA PRO A 84 -14.84 19.49 7.41
C PRO A 84 -13.57 20.22 7.03
N THR A 85 -12.76 20.53 8.03
CA THR A 85 -11.42 21.06 7.80
C THR A 85 -10.48 19.96 7.31
N HIS A 86 -9.41 20.35 6.63
CA HIS A 86 -8.40 19.38 6.15
C HIS A 86 -7.78 18.57 7.31
N GLU A 87 -7.61 19.19 8.48
CA GLU A 87 -7.11 18.51 9.67
C GLU A 87 -8.08 17.43 10.17
N GLU A 88 -9.39 17.71 10.21
CA GLU A 88 -10.41 16.75 10.65
C GLU A 88 -10.47 15.54 9.71
N VAL A 89 -10.40 15.79 8.41
CA VAL A 89 -10.31 14.73 7.40
C VAL A 89 -9.04 13.90 7.61
N PHE A 90 -7.90 14.55 7.84
CA PHE A 90 -6.62 13.88 8.06
C PHE A 90 -6.62 13.01 9.33
N LYS A 91 -7.07 13.53 10.47
CA LYS A 91 -7.21 12.75 11.70
C LYS A 91 -8.14 11.56 11.53
N LYS A 92 -9.28 11.75 10.85
CA LYS A 92 -10.27 10.68 10.65
C LYS A 92 -9.74 9.54 9.77
N THR A 93 -8.89 9.86 8.80
CA THR A 93 -8.29 8.90 7.85
C THR A 93 -7.11 8.15 8.41
N HIS A 94 -6.31 8.80 9.26
CA HIS A 94 -5.02 8.28 9.70
C HIS A 94 -5.01 7.89 11.20
N THR A 95 -6.19 7.75 11.81
CA THR A 95 -6.37 7.11 13.13
C THR A 95 -7.08 5.77 12.98
N LEU A 96 -6.83 4.84 13.91
CA LEU A 96 -7.41 3.50 13.84
C LEU A 96 -8.92 3.56 14.03
N LYS A 97 -9.66 2.75 13.25
CA LYS A 97 -11.13 2.70 13.29
C LYS A 97 -11.68 2.35 14.69
N ASN A 98 -11.03 1.40 15.37
CA ASN A 98 -11.44 0.90 16.69
C ASN A 98 -10.89 1.76 17.85
N ASP A 99 -9.77 2.44 17.62
CA ASP A 99 -9.10 3.26 18.62
C ASP A 99 -8.63 4.57 17.98
N LYS A 100 -9.51 5.57 17.99
CA LYS A 100 -9.25 6.87 17.37
C LYS A 100 -8.16 7.68 18.09
N SER A 101 -7.69 7.23 19.25
CA SER A 101 -6.56 7.85 19.94
C SER A 101 -5.21 7.44 19.33
N LYS A 102 -5.18 6.33 18.57
CA LYS A 102 -3.97 5.78 17.97
C LYS A 102 -3.90 6.07 16.49
N TRP A 103 -2.71 6.49 16.05
CA TRP A 103 -2.39 6.69 14.65
C TRP A 103 -2.17 5.34 13.94
N VAL A 104 -2.50 5.33 12.65
CA VAL A 104 -2.27 4.20 11.74
C VAL A 104 -0.78 3.86 11.66
N ASP A 105 0.08 4.88 11.62
CA ASP A 105 1.52 4.75 11.50
C ASP A 105 2.22 6.01 12.03
N LYS A 106 3.53 5.91 12.26
CA LYS A 106 4.35 7.00 12.80
C LYS A 106 4.47 8.19 11.84
N HIS A 107 4.51 7.95 10.53
CA HIS A 107 4.65 9.01 9.55
C HIS A 107 3.41 9.91 9.52
N SER A 108 2.22 9.32 9.63
CA SER A 108 0.96 10.03 9.77
C SER A 108 0.93 10.93 11.02
N GLN A 109 1.37 10.39 12.16
CA GLN A 109 1.48 11.16 13.41
C GLN A 109 2.47 12.33 13.26
N ASP A 110 3.68 12.07 12.79
CA ASP A 110 4.73 13.08 12.63
C ASP A 110 4.28 14.20 11.67
N THR A 111 3.54 13.85 10.61
CA THR A 111 2.99 14.81 9.64
C THR A 111 1.96 15.73 10.29
N HIS A 112 1.04 15.17 11.08
CA HIS A 112 0.03 15.95 11.81
C HIS A 112 0.66 16.90 12.82
N VAL A 113 1.64 16.43 13.58
CA VAL A 113 2.40 17.24 14.54
C VAL A 113 3.14 18.39 13.84
N ARG A 114 3.83 18.13 12.72
CA ARG A 114 4.49 19.17 11.93
C ARG A 114 3.51 20.21 11.39
N TYR A 115 2.33 19.78 10.94
CA TYR A 115 1.28 20.69 10.47
C TYR A 115 0.80 21.63 11.59
N ILE A 116 0.58 21.10 12.81
CA ILE A 116 0.23 21.91 13.97
C ILE A 116 1.33 22.92 14.29
N TYR A 117 2.60 22.50 14.35
CA TYR A 117 3.70 23.41 14.64
C TYR A 117 3.79 24.57 13.63
N LYS A 118 3.61 24.28 12.33
CA LYS A 118 3.58 25.33 11.31
C LYS A 118 2.40 26.27 11.48
N LYS A 119 1.21 25.75 11.76
CA LYS A 119 0.01 26.57 12.00
C LYS A 119 0.17 27.47 13.23
N LEU A 120 0.77 26.97 14.30
CA LEU A 120 1.06 27.78 15.50
C LEU A 120 2.06 28.90 15.20
N ALA A 121 3.10 28.61 14.41
CA ALA A 121 4.08 29.62 14.00
C ALA A 121 3.47 30.72 13.11
N GLU A 122 2.53 30.37 12.23
CA GLU A 122 1.80 31.33 11.39
C GLU A 122 0.84 32.24 12.19
N VAL A 123 0.34 31.79 13.35
CA VAL A 123 -0.58 32.57 14.20
C VAL A 123 0.18 33.51 15.16
N GLN A 124 1.46 33.23 15.41
CA GLN A 124 2.33 34.05 16.27
C GLN A 124 3.16 35.09 15.52
N ALA A 125 3.10 35.10 14.18
CA ALA A 125 3.75 36.06 13.30
C ALA A 125 2.79 37.20 12.92
#